data_AF-A0A2G9UMU1-F1
#
_entry.id   AF-A0A2G9UMU1-F1
#
_cell.length_a   1.000
_cell.length_b   1.000
_cell.length_c   1.000
_cell.angle_alpha   90.00
_cell.angle_beta   90.00
_cell.angle_gamma   90.00
#
_symmetry.space_group_name_H-M   'P 1'
#
loop_
_entity.id
_entity.type
_entity.pdbx_description
1 polymer ?
#
loop_
_entity_poly.entity_id
_entity_poly.type
_entity_poly.pdbx_seq_one_letter_code
_entity_poly.pdbx_strand_id
1 'polypeptide(L)'
;MLCHGKTLSEAKRFFIENRFRVFCGNKAKVPKHDAKGVEDTAKEIFGLGHMGSFPKNGPKVMVTVADTRRSPANLVLFRSFSPQIPESLREQLDYLDPHKILIWKAARCTRYIVQSTLYQCTFGVPSF
;
A
#
# COMPACT_ATOMS: atom_id res chain seq x y z
N MET A 1 -0.84 6.09 -8.69
CA MET A 1 -1.10 7.29 -9.51
C MET A 1 -0.78 7.03 -10.97
N LEU A 2 0.48 6.75 -11.35
CA LEU A 2 0.86 6.51 -12.74
C LEU A 2 0.08 5.35 -13.39
N CYS A 3 -0.12 4.27 -12.66
CA CYS A 3 -0.89 3.11 -13.10
C CYS A 3 -2.41 3.37 -13.23
N HIS A 4 -2.90 4.54 -12.78
CA HIS A 4 -4.28 5.02 -12.99
C HIS A 4 -4.35 6.06 -14.12
N GLY A 5 -3.32 6.16 -14.97
CA GLY A 5 -3.27 7.12 -16.07
C GLY A 5 -2.99 8.56 -15.64
N LYS A 6 -2.65 8.81 -14.36
CA LYS A 6 -2.18 10.13 -13.92
C LYS A 6 -0.79 10.39 -14.47
N THR A 7 -0.57 11.60 -14.96
CA THR A 7 0.73 12.04 -15.46
C THR A 7 1.74 12.21 -14.32
N LEU A 8 3.03 12.21 -14.67
CA LEU A 8 4.09 12.50 -13.70
C LEU A 8 3.95 13.90 -13.08
N SER A 9 3.50 14.88 -13.87
CA SER A 9 3.28 16.25 -13.39
C SER A 9 2.15 16.32 -12.36
N GLU A 10 1.05 15.61 -12.58
CA GLU A 10 -0.03 15.50 -11.59
C GLU A 10 0.45 14.81 -10.31
N ALA A 11 1.25 13.75 -10.42
CA ALA A 11 1.81 13.06 -9.25
C ALA A 11 2.76 13.97 -8.45
N LYS A 12 3.59 14.78 -9.13
CA LYS A 12 4.45 15.77 -8.48
C LYS A 12 3.64 16.86 -7.78
N ARG A 13 2.66 17.44 -8.47
CA ARG A 13 1.76 18.46 -7.90
C ARG A 13 1.05 17.92 -6.66
N PHE A 14 0.50 16.71 -6.76
CA PHE A 14 -0.17 16.04 -5.67
C PHE A 14 0.71 15.87 -4.43
N PHE A 15 1.98 15.45 -4.62
CA PHE A 15 2.94 15.33 -3.53
C PHE A 15 3.18 16.66 -2.84
N ILE A 16 3.37 17.73 -3.62
CA ILE A 16 3.63 19.08 -3.12
C ILE A 16 2.43 19.61 -2.33
N GLU A 17 1.22 19.44 -2.83
CA GLU A 17 -0.02 19.92 -2.19
C GLU A 17 -0.34 19.16 -0.89
N ASN A 18 -0.16 17.84 -0.89
CA ASN A 18 -0.53 16.99 0.25
C ASN A 18 0.60 16.78 1.27
N ARG A 19 1.80 17.34 1.05
CA ARG A 19 2.97 17.12 1.92
C ARG A 19 2.69 17.46 3.39
N PHE A 20 1.98 18.55 3.66
CA PHE A 20 1.68 18.97 5.03
C PHE A 20 0.60 18.10 5.68
N ARG A 21 -0.40 17.68 4.92
CA ARG A 21 -1.45 16.75 5.40
C ARG A 21 -0.83 15.41 5.81
N VAL A 22 0.18 14.97 5.07
CA VAL A 22 0.77 13.64 5.23
C VAL A 22 1.95 13.62 6.21
N PHE A 23 2.78 14.66 6.24
CA PHE A 23 4.02 14.71 7.01
C PHE A 23 4.01 15.74 8.15
N CYS A 24 2.88 16.36 8.45
CA CYS A 24 2.77 17.31 9.55
C CYS A 24 1.49 17.05 10.36
N GLY A 25 1.49 17.48 11.63
CA GLY A 25 0.30 17.45 12.48
C GLY A 25 0.36 16.51 13.68
N ASN A 26 1.39 15.66 13.80
CA ASN A 26 1.57 14.86 15.01
C ASN A 26 2.55 15.53 15.99
N LYS A 27 2.08 15.79 17.21
CA LYS A 27 2.91 16.29 18.33
C LYS A 27 3.50 15.14 19.17
N ALA A 28 3.15 13.88 18.86
CA ALA A 28 3.68 12.72 19.55
C ALA A 28 5.15 12.46 19.20
N LYS A 29 5.90 11.88 20.15
CA LYS A 29 7.31 11.54 19.99
C LYS A 29 7.52 10.48 18.90
N VAL A 30 6.65 9.47 18.88
CA VAL A 30 6.55 8.44 17.84
C VAL A 30 5.10 7.90 17.78
N PRO A 31 4.60 7.52 16.58
CA PRO A 31 5.17 7.83 15.27
C PRO A 31 5.15 9.34 15.01
N LYS A 32 6.20 9.86 14.34
CA LYS A 32 6.36 11.31 14.07
C LYS A 32 5.24 11.91 13.21
N HIS A 33 4.49 11.07 12.50
CA HIS A 33 3.41 11.46 11.60
C HIS A 33 2.14 10.72 11.94
N ASP A 34 1.00 11.37 11.72
CA ASP A 34 -0.30 10.74 11.82
C ASP A 34 -0.55 9.91 10.56
N ALA A 35 -0.84 8.62 10.74
CA ALA A 35 -1.17 7.72 9.64
C ALA A 35 -2.48 8.11 8.93
N LYS A 36 -3.34 8.89 9.61
CA LYS A 36 -4.62 9.36 9.07
C LYS A 36 -4.45 10.25 7.85
N GLY A 37 -3.45 11.13 7.85
CA GLY A 37 -3.16 12.01 6.71
C GLY A 37 -2.85 11.22 5.44
N VAL A 38 -2.02 10.17 5.55
CA VAL A 38 -1.73 9.26 4.43
C VAL A 38 -2.99 8.51 3.98
N GLU A 39 -3.75 8.01 4.94
CA GLU A 39 -4.94 7.20 4.68
C GLU A 39 -6.01 7.98 3.94
N ASP A 40 -6.36 9.17 4.43
CA ASP A 40 -7.38 10.03 3.82
C ASP A 40 -6.97 10.44 2.42
N THR A 41 -5.71 10.85 2.25
CA THR A 41 -5.12 11.19 0.95
C THR A 41 -5.08 9.98 -0.01
N ALA A 42 -4.84 8.77 0.48
CA ALA A 42 -4.87 7.56 -0.35
C ALA A 42 -6.31 7.15 -0.74
N LYS A 43 -7.27 7.26 0.18
CA LYS A 43 -8.70 7.04 -0.10
C LYS A 43 -9.24 8.05 -1.11
N GLU A 44 -8.81 9.31 -1.03
CA GLU A 44 -9.19 10.36 -1.97
C GLU A 44 -8.75 10.05 -3.40
N ILE A 45 -7.54 9.50 -3.60
CA ILE A 45 -7.05 9.14 -4.94
C ILE A 45 -7.67 7.84 -5.45
N PHE A 46 -7.64 6.79 -4.62
CA PHE A 46 -7.85 5.42 -5.08
C PHE A 46 -9.25 4.89 -4.77
N GLY A 47 -10.01 5.61 -3.95
CA GLY A 47 -11.36 5.22 -3.53
C GLY A 47 -11.41 3.81 -2.96
N LEU A 48 -12.43 3.05 -3.39
CA LEU A 48 -12.62 1.63 -3.05
C LEU A 48 -12.10 0.70 -4.15
N GLY A 49 -11.19 1.18 -4.99
CA GLY A 49 -10.57 0.38 -6.06
C GLY A 49 -9.73 -0.76 -5.49
N HIS A 50 -9.77 -1.91 -6.17
CA HIS A 50 -9.00 -3.09 -5.81
C HIS A 50 -7.76 -3.24 -6.70
N MET A 51 -6.75 -3.96 -6.22
CA MET A 51 -5.54 -4.24 -7.00
C MET A 51 -5.88 -5.03 -8.28
N GLY A 52 -6.94 -5.83 -8.29
CA GLY A 52 -7.42 -6.51 -9.50
C GLY A 52 -8.15 -5.60 -10.51
N SER A 53 -8.42 -4.34 -10.15
CA SER A 53 -9.16 -3.39 -10.98
C SER A 53 -8.28 -2.65 -12.02
N PHE A 54 -6.96 -2.90 -12.03
CA PHE A 54 -6.09 -2.31 -13.04
C PHE A 54 -6.42 -2.86 -14.45
N PRO A 55 -6.24 -2.05 -15.52
CA PRO A 55 -6.52 -2.50 -16.89
C PRO A 55 -5.70 -3.74 -17.25
N LYS A 56 -6.34 -4.75 -17.88
CA LYS A 56 -5.65 -5.99 -18.32
C LYS A 56 -4.49 -5.73 -19.28
N ASN A 57 -4.61 -4.69 -20.12
CA ASN A 57 -3.58 -4.26 -21.08
C ASN A 57 -2.65 -3.18 -20.49
N GLY A 58 -2.79 -2.87 -19.21
CA GLY A 58 -1.97 -1.89 -18.50
C GLY A 58 -0.70 -2.49 -17.89
N PRO A 59 0.15 -1.64 -17.30
CA PRO A 59 1.33 -2.12 -16.59
C PRO A 59 0.93 -2.98 -15.39
N LYS A 60 1.62 -4.12 -15.22
CA LYS A 60 1.48 -4.97 -14.02
C LYS A 60 2.07 -4.23 -12.81
N VAL A 61 1.30 -4.14 -11.74
CA VAL A 61 1.69 -3.41 -10.52
C VAL A 61 1.97 -4.40 -9.41
N MET A 62 3.04 -4.16 -8.67
CA MET A 62 3.38 -4.89 -7.47
C MET A 62 3.80 -3.91 -6.38
N VAL A 63 3.30 -4.14 -5.16
CA VAL A 63 3.59 -3.34 -3.97
C VAL A 63 4.18 -4.27 -2.92
N THR A 64 5.35 -3.92 -2.41
CA THR A 64 6.07 -4.68 -1.38
C THR A 64 5.64 -4.24 0.01
N VAL A 65 5.36 -5.20 0.89
CA VAL A 65 4.93 -4.93 2.28
C VAL A 65 5.65 -5.90 3.21
N ALA A 66 6.11 -5.40 4.35
CA ALA A 66 6.60 -6.28 5.42
C ALA A 66 5.44 -6.65 6.34
N ASP A 67 5.14 -7.95 6.45
CA ASP A 67 4.23 -8.47 7.47
C ASP A 67 5.02 -8.75 8.75
N THR A 68 4.87 -7.85 9.71
CA THR A 68 5.55 -7.90 11.01
C THR A 68 4.78 -8.71 12.06
N ARG A 69 3.64 -9.31 11.71
CA ARG A 69 2.88 -10.19 12.63
C ARG A 69 3.56 -11.54 12.83
N ARG A 70 4.37 -11.98 11.87
CA ARG A 70 5.15 -13.23 11.93
C ARG A 70 6.58 -12.91 12.35
N SER A 71 7.24 -13.86 13.03
CA SER A 71 8.66 -13.81 13.36
C SER A 71 9.35 -15.04 12.74
N PRO A 72 10.25 -14.87 11.76
CA PRO A 72 10.71 -13.61 11.18
C PRO A 72 9.61 -12.89 10.37
N ALA A 73 9.81 -11.58 10.16
CA ALA A 73 8.90 -10.79 9.33
C ALA A 73 8.94 -11.29 7.87
N ASN A 74 7.77 -11.46 7.26
CA ASN A 74 7.65 -11.97 5.90
C ASN A 74 7.45 -10.83 4.90
N LEU A 75 8.11 -10.93 3.74
CA LEU A 75 7.85 -10.03 2.61
C LEU A 75 6.58 -10.49 1.88
N VAL A 76 5.56 -9.64 1.90
CA VAL A 76 4.28 -9.84 1.21
C VAL A 76 4.23 -8.96 -0.04
N LEU A 77 3.72 -9.51 -1.12
CA LEU A 77 3.61 -8.83 -2.41
C LEU A 77 2.15 -8.64 -2.78
N PHE A 78 1.63 -7.42 -2.68
CA PHE A 78 0.33 -7.09 -3.24
C PHE A 78 0.49 -6.88 -4.75
N ARG A 79 -0.16 -7.73 -5.54
CA ARG A 79 -0.04 -7.75 -7.00
C ARG A 79 -1.33 -7.30 -7.64
N SER A 80 -1.25 -6.73 -8.85
CA SER A 80 -2.44 -6.43 -9.67
C SER A 80 -2.93 -7.62 -10.49
N PHE A 81 -2.27 -8.77 -10.37
CA PHE A 81 -2.51 -9.95 -11.18
C PHE A 81 -2.37 -11.19 -10.33
N SER A 82 -3.16 -12.22 -10.66
CA SER A 82 -3.03 -13.55 -10.09
C SER A 82 -2.10 -14.39 -10.97
N PRO A 83 -1.11 -15.09 -10.40
CA PRO A 83 -0.37 -16.11 -11.15
C PRO A 83 -1.31 -17.25 -11.57
N GLN A 84 -1.06 -17.81 -12.76
CA GLN A 84 -1.81 -18.96 -13.29
C GLN A 84 -1.35 -20.27 -12.62
N ILE A 85 -1.60 -20.39 -11.32
CA ILE A 85 -1.29 -21.56 -10.50
C ILE A 85 -2.57 -22.11 -9.87
N PRO A 86 -2.63 -23.42 -9.57
CA PRO A 86 -3.78 -24.02 -8.86
C PRO A 86 -4.07 -23.30 -7.55
N GLU A 87 -5.35 -23.20 -7.17
CA GLU A 87 -5.80 -22.50 -5.95
C GLU A 87 -5.17 -23.07 -4.69
N SER A 88 -5.04 -24.40 -4.60
CA SER A 88 -4.36 -25.07 -3.48
C SER A 88 -2.91 -24.62 -3.31
N LEU A 89 -2.18 -24.46 -4.41
CA LEU A 89 -0.79 -24.01 -4.40
C LEU A 89 -0.71 -22.50 -4.13
N ARG A 90 -1.73 -21.74 -4.54
CA ARG A 90 -1.84 -20.31 -4.28
C ARG A 90 -1.92 -20.02 -2.79
N GLU A 91 -2.76 -20.76 -2.07
CA GLU A 91 -2.91 -20.65 -0.62
C GLU A 91 -1.65 -21.08 0.12
N GLN A 92 -1.05 -22.21 -0.28
CA GLN A 92 0.20 -22.71 0.32
C GLN A 92 1.37 -21.72 0.18
N LEU A 93 1.40 -20.96 -0.91
CA LEU A 93 2.45 -19.98 -1.19
C LEU A 93 2.09 -18.55 -0.75
N ASP A 94 1.02 -18.38 0.05
CA ASP A 94 0.55 -17.08 0.56
C ASP A 94 0.28 -16.04 -0.56
N TYR A 95 -0.14 -16.50 -1.76
CA TYR A 95 -0.51 -15.62 -2.87
C TYR A 95 -1.89 -15.00 -2.63
N LEU A 96 -1.89 -13.72 -2.27
CA LEU A 96 -3.12 -12.98 -1.98
C LEU A 96 -3.94 -12.68 -3.25
N ASP A 97 -5.26 -12.68 -3.09
CA ASP A 97 -6.21 -12.36 -4.16
C ASP A 97 -6.22 -10.84 -4.44
N PRO A 98 -5.86 -10.41 -5.67
CA PRO A 98 -5.85 -9.00 -6.04
C PRO A 98 -7.23 -8.34 -5.98
N HIS A 99 -8.32 -9.10 -6.10
CA HIS A 99 -9.69 -8.57 -6.04
C HIS A 99 -10.17 -8.29 -4.62
N LYS A 100 -9.45 -8.76 -3.60
CA LYS A 100 -9.76 -8.48 -2.18
C LYS A 100 -8.93 -7.35 -1.61
N ILE A 101 -7.80 -7.00 -2.24
CA ILE A 101 -6.87 -5.99 -1.74
C ILE A 101 -7.27 -4.61 -2.27
N LEU A 102 -7.65 -3.71 -1.37
CA LEU A 102 -7.87 -2.30 -1.70
C LEU A 102 -6.54 -1.57 -2.00
N ILE A 103 -6.53 -0.76 -3.06
CA ILE A 103 -5.33 -0.05 -3.51
C ILE A 103 -4.84 0.94 -2.44
N TRP A 104 -5.76 1.64 -1.76
CA TRP A 104 -5.37 2.60 -0.71
C TRP A 104 -4.73 1.90 0.50
N LYS A 105 -5.19 0.69 0.85
CA LYS A 105 -4.58 -0.12 1.92
C LYS A 105 -3.17 -0.53 1.52
N ALA A 106 -3.01 -1.02 0.28
CA ALA A 106 -1.72 -1.38 -0.28
C ALA A 106 -0.73 -0.20 -0.26
N ALA A 107 -1.17 0.99 -0.70
CA ALA A 107 -0.36 2.21 -0.73
C ALA A 107 0.02 2.71 0.67
N ARG A 108 -0.85 2.53 1.68
CA ARG A 108 -0.56 2.89 3.07
C ARG A 108 0.57 2.01 3.63
N CYS A 109 0.53 0.71 3.36
CA CYS A 109 1.48 -0.27 3.88
C CYS A 109 2.92 -0.07 3.38
N THR A 110 3.11 0.44 2.16
CA THR A 110 4.45 0.62 1.55
C THR A 110 5.24 1.79 2.16
N ARG A 111 4.55 2.74 2.82
CA ARG A 111 5.13 4.05 3.15
C ARG A 111 6.05 4.06 4.38
N TYR A 112 6.07 2.97 5.15
CA TYR A 112 6.90 2.87 6.36
C TYR A 112 8.40 2.66 6.09
N ILE A 113 8.85 2.69 4.84
CA ILE A 113 10.25 2.38 4.47
C ILE A 113 11.18 3.60 4.38
N VAL A 114 10.72 4.86 4.53
CA VAL A 114 11.65 6.02 4.40
C VAL A 114 11.72 6.95 5.62
N GLN A 115 11.21 6.56 6.79
CA GLN A 115 11.35 7.42 7.98
C GLN A 115 11.72 6.74 9.30
N SER A 116 11.89 5.43 9.28
CA SER A 116 12.21 4.66 10.49
C SER A 116 13.20 3.57 10.14
N THR A 117 14.41 3.97 9.74
CA THR A 117 15.57 3.30 10.30
C THR A 117 15.47 3.52 11.82
N LEU A 118 15.21 2.44 12.55
CA LEU A 118 14.84 2.38 13.96
C LEU A 118 13.38 2.78 14.29
N TYR A 119 12.77 1.96 15.16
CA TYR A 119 11.49 2.11 15.84
C TYR A 119 10.25 1.54 15.11
N GLN A 120 10.08 0.24 15.33
CA GLN A 120 8.83 -0.42 15.72
C GLN A 120 7.54 0.40 15.51
N CYS A 121 6.68 -0.06 14.60
CA CYS A 121 5.23 0.02 14.81
C CYS A 121 4.52 -1.09 14.04
N THR A 122 4.10 -2.09 14.82
CA THR A 122 3.06 -3.08 14.55
C THR A 122 1.76 -2.41 14.08
N PHE A 123 1.30 -2.71 12.87
CA PHE A 123 -0.10 -2.61 12.53
C PHE A 123 -0.50 -3.86 11.76
N GLY A 124 -1.40 -4.63 12.37
CA GLY A 124 -1.91 -5.85 11.78
C GLY A 124 -2.54 -5.59 10.43
N VAL A 125 -2.18 -6.43 9.45
CA VAL A 125 -2.97 -6.58 8.23
C VAL A 125 -4.39 -6.93 8.69
N PRO A 126 -5.44 -6.17 8.29
CA PRO A 126 -6.80 -6.54 8.63
C PRO A 126 -7.06 -7.94 8.06
N SER A 127 -7.59 -8.82 8.90
CA SER A 127 -8.04 -10.15 8.50
C SER A 127 -8.95 -9.99 7.28
N PHE A 128 -8.61 -10.67 6.19
CA PHE A 128 -9.46 -10.81 5.01
C PHE A 128 -10.58 -11.80 5.29
#